data_AF-A0A956I779-F1
#
_entry.id   AF-A0A956I779-F1
#
_cell.length_a   1.000
_cell.length_b   1.000
_cell.length_c   1.000
_cell.angle_alpha   90.00
_cell.angle_beta   90.00
_cell.angle_gamma   90.00
#
_symmetry.space_group_name_H-M   'P 1'
#
loop_
_entity.id
_entity.type
_entity.pdbx_description
1 polymer ?
#
loop_
_entity_poly.entity_id
_entity_poly.type
_entity_poly.pdbx_seq_one_letter_code
_entity_poly.pdbx_strand_id
1 'polypeptide(L)'
;MRRTSWGWLAVLALSACEGGSTDVDAGATVRDGGSGHEIDAGPHDAGMPPPDDAGSIPSDAGASDGGADAGPPTLSVDDRLAELEAASADAAALDAVLHDVAWHEGWPMTDGTRWLFATRWDDAPPAVGLVSDVNDWTSATATRSASGTHFWVVIDEASFVTPAAGAKYKWLGGTDVYRAPPEARAYGFDAFGEHGYVAPPTAERWRERFDAFRSAHLDAPRAFRALLPAGFHRGDAARVLLMHDGQNVFHPDAFYGGWQVDEAVSAPGYEDVVVLAVDNAPDRFDAYTQVPDRISAGGGRVGGRADDYERLLLEEALPFFREQYGLTAARDDLVIAGSSLGGLVTLHLALRHGDAFRCGIAMSSTLGWGAFDAALDGSDALVRQWSTHGTTALYLDSGGSGTCYDLDGDGVDEDSDDSDNYCTTLQLRDRLVALGYAHETDLFHWHEAGASHNEAAWAARMPRALEACVGAGWTR
;
A
#
# COMPACT_ATOMS: atom_id res chain seq x y z
N MET A 1 34.34 30.19 7.58
CA MET A 1 33.87 31.21 6.61
C MET A 1 33.48 30.51 5.32
N ARG A 2 32.26 30.79 4.82
CA ARG A 2 31.61 30.24 3.62
C ARG A 2 31.24 28.74 3.67
N ARG A 3 30.10 28.47 4.30
CA ARG A 3 29.24 27.30 4.02
C ARG A 3 28.32 27.70 2.86
N THR A 4 28.27 26.89 1.81
CA THR A 4 27.27 27.00 0.73
C THR A 4 26.33 25.81 0.81
N SER A 5 25.05 26.18 0.86
CA SER A 5 23.82 25.40 1.04
C SER A 5 23.43 24.59 -0.19
N TRP A 6 23.04 23.32 0.00
CA TRP A 6 22.16 22.58 -0.90
C TRP A 6 21.10 21.89 -0.03
N GLY A 7 19.86 22.38 -0.12
CA GLY A 7 18.71 21.90 0.63
C GLY A 7 18.03 20.75 -0.09
N TRP A 8 17.73 19.70 0.67
CA TRP A 8 16.82 18.62 0.28
C TRP A 8 15.41 19.00 0.73
N LEU A 9 14.43 18.82 -0.16
CA LEU A 9 13.01 19.06 0.13
C LEU A 9 12.54 18.09 1.23
N ALA A 10 12.18 18.66 2.36
CA ALA A 10 11.38 17.99 3.39
C ALA A 10 9.91 18.00 2.96
N VAL A 11 9.28 16.83 3.02
CA VAL A 11 7.84 16.62 2.93
C VAL A 11 7.18 17.38 4.10
N LEU A 12 6.37 18.39 3.78
CA LEU A 12 5.54 19.10 4.76
C LEU A 12 4.22 18.34 4.90
N ALA A 13 4.12 17.60 6.00
CA ALA A 13 2.85 17.15 6.57
C ALA A 13 2.10 18.38 7.11
N LEU A 14 0.82 18.55 6.73
CA LEU A 14 -0.07 19.43 7.48
C LEU A 14 -0.53 18.67 8.73
N SER A 15 -0.12 19.20 9.88
CA SER A 15 -0.77 18.94 11.15
C SER A 15 -2.23 19.40 11.08
N ALA A 16 -3.12 18.55 11.58
CA ALA A 16 -4.46 18.92 11.99
C ALA A 16 -4.42 20.08 13.00
N CYS A 17 -5.48 20.88 12.97
CA CYS A 17 -5.71 22.07 13.75
C CYS A 17 -5.53 21.87 15.27
N GLU A 18 -4.50 22.49 15.85
CA GLU A 18 -4.46 22.79 17.29
C GLU A 18 -5.23 24.09 17.56
N GLY A 19 -6.43 23.96 18.11
CA GLY A 19 -7.23 25.06 18.65
C GLY A 19 -6.62 25.60 19.95
N GLY A 20 -5.97 26.77 19.88
CA GLY A 20 -5.54 27.55 21.05
C GLY A 20 -6.46 28.74 21.28
N SER A 21 -7.21 28.72 22.38
CA SER A 21 -8.02 29.82 22.88
C SER A 21 -7.16 31.03 23.25
N THR A 22 -7.53 32.23 22.79
CA THR A 22 -7.43 33.46 23.59
C THR A 22 -8.48 34.47 23.14
N ASP A 23 -9.27 34.93 24.10
CA ASP A 23 -10.15 36.09 24.04
C ASP A 23 -9.45 37.34 23.46
N VAL A 24 -10.14 38.07 22.57
CA VAL A 24 -10.24 39.53 22.69
C VAL A 24 -11.50 40.08 22.01
N ASP A 25 -12.05 41.05 22.71
CA ASP A 25 -13.35 41.71 22.60
C ASP A 25 -13.41 42.81 21.51
N ALA A 26 -14.65 43.09 21.09
CA ALA A 26 -15.21 44.34 20.57
C ALA A 26 -14.58 45.08 19.36
N GLY A 27 -15.40 45.18 18.30
CA GLY A 27 -15.90 46.47 17.83
C GLY A 27 -15.45 46.94 16.45
N ALA A 28 -16.38 47.02 15.50
CA ALA A 28 -16.79 48.29 14.85
C ALA A 28 -17.60 48.04 13.57
N THR A 29 -18.79 48.63 13.56
CA THR A 29 -19.67 48.92 12.43
C THR A 29 -19.02 49.78 11.34
N VAL A 30 -19.26 49.50 10.05
CA VAL A 30 -19.52 50.52 8.99
C VAL A 30 -20.45 49.92 7.91
N ARG A 31 -21.43 50.73 7.48
CA ARG A 31 -22.43 50.54 6.41
C ARG A 31 -21.99 51.16 5.08
N ASP A 32 -22.79 50.87 4.04
CA ASP A 32 -22.89 51.46 2.68
C ASP A 32 -21.85 50.99 1.66
N GLY A 33 -22.18 50.70 0.40
CA GLY A 33 -23.42 50.89 -0.37
C GLY A 33 -23.06 51.06 -1.86
N GLY A 34 -23.96 50.66 -2.77
CA GLY A 34 -23.97 51.10 -4.18
C GLY A 34 -23.38 50.10 -5.19
N SER A 35 -24.26 49.42 -5.94
CA SER A 35 -24.52 49.64 -7.38
C SER A 35 -23.45 49.01 -8.29
N GLY A 36 -23.72 48.17 -9.28
CA GLY A 36 -24.91 47.87 -10.08
C GLY A 36 -24.39 47.67 -11.51
N HIS A 37 -24.65 46.52 -12.12
CA HIS A 37 -24.62 46.34 -13.58
C HIS A 37 -25.43 45.08 -13.94
N GLU A 38 -26.60 45.30 -14.51
CA GLU A 38 -27.34 44.32 -15.31
C GLU A 38 -26.63 44.12 -16.64
N ILE A 39 -26.47 42.85 -17.07
CA ILE A 39 -26.59 42.51 -18.49
C ILE A 39 -27.12 41.08 -18.66
N ASP A 40 -28.37 41.03 -19.10
CA ASP A 40 -28.94 40.24 -20.19
C ASP A 40 -28.91 38.71 -20.17
N ALA A 41 -30.11 38.14 -20.30
CA ALA A 41 -30.41 36.73 -20.39
C ALA A 41 -30.68 36.34 -21.86
N GLY A 42 -30.06 35.25 -22.30
CA GLY A 42 -30.39 34.57 -23.56
C GLY A 42 -30.12 33.07 -23.45
N PRO A 43 -31.05 32.20 -23.89
CA PRO A 43 -31.04 30.77 -23.54
C PRO A 43 -30.26 29.95 -24.58
N HIS A 44 -29.54 28.93 -24.14
CA HIS A 44 -29.07 27.87 -25.01
C HIS A 44 -29.38 26.50 -24.43
N ASP A 45 -30.45 25.95 -24.99
CA ASP A 45 -30.84 24.55 -25.02
C ASP A 45 -29.87 23.78 -25.94
N ALA A 46 -29.22 22.75 -25.42
CA ALA A 46 -28.57 21.70 -26.20
C ALA A 46 -28.49 20.44 -25.32
N GLY A 47 -29.28 19.43 -25.70
CA GLY A 47 -29.49 18.20 -24.95
C GLY A 47 -28.25 17.32 -24.81
N MET A 48 -28.14 16.73 -23.62
CA MET A 48 -27.25 15.61 -23.31
C MET A 48 -27.91 14.30 -23.77
N PRO A 49 -27.21 13.41 -24.50
CA PRO A 49 -27.66 12.04 -24.68
C PRO A 49 -27.41 11.21 -23.40
N PRO A 50 -28.16 10.11 -23.18
CA PRO A 50 -28.01 9.26 -22.00
C PRO A 50 -26.69 8.46 -22.04
N PRO A 51 -26.15 8.02 -20.88
CA PRO A 51 -25.02 7.11 -20.87
C PRO A 51 -25.48 5.70 -21.26
N ASP A 52 -24.87 5.16 -22.32
CA ASP A 52 -25.05 3.77 -22.76
C ASP A 52 -24.29 2.81 -21.82
N ASP A 53 -25.02 1.75 -21.44
CA ASP A 53 -24.64 0.41 -21.02
C ASP A 53 -23.21 0.14 -20.50
N ALA A 54 -23.17 -0.20 -19.21
CA ALA A 54 -22.09 -0.93 -18.56
C ALA A 54 -21.77 -2.22 -19.35
N GLY A 55 -20.58 -2.24 -19.95
CA GLY A 55 -20.02 -3.39 -20.65
C GLY A 55 -19.89 -4.58 -19.70
N SER A 56 -20.64 -5.63 -19.99
CA SER A 56 -20.56 -6.93 -19.35
C SER A 56 -19.17 -7.55 -19.57
N ILE A 57 -18.53 -8.03 -18.51
CA ILE A 57 -17.33 -8.87 -18.59
C ILE A 57 -17.71 -10.16 -19.33
N PRO A 58 -17.09 -10.52 -20.47
CA PRO A 58 -17.45 -11.74 -21.17
C PRO A 58 -16.92 -12.95 -20.39
N SER A 59 -17.84 -13.76 -19.89
CA SER A 59 -17.59 -15.17 -19.62
C SER A 59 -17.60 -15.92 -20.95
N ASP A 60 -16.47 -16.43 -21.40
CA ASP A 60 -16.50 -17.55 -22.34
C ASP A 60 -15.41 -18.58 -22.04
N ALA A 61 -15.90 -19.79 -21.81
CA ALA A 61 -15.12 -21.00 -21.65
C ALA A 61 -14.91 -21.64 -23.03
N GLY A 62 -13.66 -21.98 -23.35
CA GLY A 62 -13.33 -23.08 -24.25
C GLY A 62 -12.52 -22.73 -25.50
N ALA A 63 -11.20 -22.93 -25.42
CA ALA A 63 -10.48 -23.93 -26.22
C ALA A 63 -9.01 -23.92 -25.82
N SER A 64 -8.55 -25.05 -25.28
CA SER A 64 -7.17 -25.34 -24.95
C SER A 64 -6.32 -25.46 -26.22
N ASP A 65 -5.31 -24.62 -26.36
CA ASP A 65 -4.08 -24.97 -27.06
C ASP A 65 -2.92 -24.86 -26.06
N GLY A 66 -2.31 -26.01 -25.76
CA GLY A 66 -1.31 -26.20 -24.72
C GLY A 66 0.08 -25.73 -25.13
N GLY A 67 0.24 -24.41 -25.32
CA GLY A 67 1.54 -23.76 -25.21
C GLY A 67 1.77 -23.41 -23.75
N ALA A 68 2.58 -24.17 -23.03
CA ALA A 68 3.18 -23.64 -21.81
C ALA A 68 3.99 -22.41 -22.23
N ASP A 69 3.47 -21.22 -21.94
CA ASP A 69 4.20 -19.98 -22.07
C ASP A 69 5.33 -20.06 -21.03
N ALA A 70 6.45 -20.64 -21.45
CA ALA A 70 7.67 -20.60 -20.68
C ALA A 70 8.02 -19.12 -20.65
N GLY A 71 7.82 -18.50 -19.49
CA GLY A 71 8.28 -17.14 -19.23
C GLY A 71 9.73 -16.94 -19.69
N PRO A 72 10.19 -15.68 -19.81
CA PRO A 72 11.54 -15.40 -20.31
C PRO A 72 12.57 -16.29 -19.59
N PRO A 73 13.54 -16.88 -20.33
CA PRO A 73 14.50 -17.81 -19.74
C PRO A 73 15.24 -17.09 -18.61
N THR A 74 15.22 -17.69 -17.41
CA THR A 74 16.01 -17.21 -16.27
C THR A 74 17.47 -17.13 -16.67
N LEU A 75 18.06 -15.94 -16.60
CA LEU A 75 19.46 -15.72 -16.97
C LEU A 75 20.40 -16.35 -15.94
N SER A 76 21.57 -16.81 -16.40
CA SER A 76 22.57 -17.38 -15.51
C SER A 76 23.29 -16.29 -14.69
N VAL A 77 23.99 -16.69 -13.63
CA VAL A 77 24.87 -15.78 -12.87
C VAL A 77 25.90 -15.10 -13.77
N ASP A 78 26.43 -15.81 -14.77
CA ASP A 78 27.42 -15.25 -15.71
C ASP A 78 26.81 -14.19 -16.64
N ASP A 79 25.57 -14.40 -17.09
CA ASP A 79 24.85 -13.45 -17.94
C ASP A 79 24.63 -12.12 -17.18
N ARG A 80 24.11 -12.20 -15.95
CA ARG A 80 23.88 -11.00 -15.12
C ARG A 80 25.16 -10.33 -14.66
N LEU A 81 26.22 -11.10 -14.40
CA LEU A 81 27.54 -10.54 -14.11
C LEU A 81 28.09 -9.76 -15.31
N ALA A 82 27.96 -10.30 -16.53
CA ALA A 82 28.38 -9.61 -17.75
C ALA A 82 27.59 -8.32 -17.98
N GLU A 83 26.29 -8.29 -17.68
CA GLU A 83 25.47 -7.08 -17.73
C GLU A 83 25.94 -6.02 -16.72
N LEU A 84 26.20 -6.40 -15.46
CA LEU A 84 26.75 -5.50 -14.45
C LEU A 84 28.11 -4.93 -14.86
N GLU A 85 29.00 -5.76 -15.41
CA GLU A 85 30.31 -5.34 -15.89
C GLU A 85 30.22 -4.40 -17.09
N ALA A 86 29.33 -4.70 -18.05
CA ALA A 86 29.10 -3.85 -19.22
C ALA A 86 28.49 -2.49 -18.83
N ALA A 87 27.59 -2.47 -17.84
CA ALA A 87 26.96 -1.27 -17.31
C ALA A 87 27.83 -0.53 -16.28
N SER A 88 29.00 -1.06 -15.90
CA SER A 88 29.78 -0.63 -14.73
C SER A 88 30.08 0.87 -14.63
N ALA A 89 30.15 1.59 -15.75
CA ALA A 89 30.41 3.04 -15.78
C ALA A 89 29.15 3.92 -15.71
N ASP A 90 27.95 3.36 -15.87
CA ASP A 90 26.68 4.06 -15.93
C ASP A 90 25.76 3.61 -14.77
N ALA A 91 25.61 4.49 -13.77
CA ALA A 91 24.79 4.21 -12.60
C ALA A 91 23.31 3.94 -12.94
N ALA A 92 22.76 4.61 -13.95
CA ALA A 92 21.37 4.41 -14.34
C ALA A 92 21.17 3.07 -15.06
N ALA A 93 22.15 2.65 -15.87
CA ALA A 93 22.14 1.32 -16.48
C ALA A 93 22.27 0.22 -15.41
N LEU A 94 23.11 0.43 -14.39
CA LEU A 94 23.21 -0.50 -13.26
C LEU A 94 21.92 -0.57 -12.43
N ASP A 95 21.26 0.57 -12.17
CA ASP A 95 19.94 0.59 -11.53
C ASP A 95 18.92 -0.22 -12.33
N ALA A 96 18.96 -0.13 -13.67
CA ALA A 96 18.09 -0.92 -14.52
C ALA A 96 18.37 -2.43 -14.42
N VAL A 97 19.64 -2.85 -14.36
CA VAL A 97 20.00 -4.27 -14.14
C VAL A 97 19.54 -4.75 -12.77
N LEU A 98 19.78 -3.98 -11.70
CA LEU A 98 19.32 -4.32 -10.35
C LEU A 98 17.80 -4.47 -10.30
N HIS A 99 17.07 -3.53 -10.92
CA HIS A 99 15.62 -3.56 -11.00
C HIS A 99 15.12 -4.76 -11.80
N ASP A 100 15.67 -5.03 -12.98
CA ASP A 100 15.28 -6.15 -13.84
C ASP A 100 15.43 -7.50 -13.11
N VAL A 101 16.59 -7.72 -12.48
CA VAL A 101 16.81 -8.92 -11.65
C VAL A 101 15.85 -8.96 -10.47
N ALA A 102 15.60 -7.82 -9.83
CA ALA A 102 14.65 -7.74 -8.72
C ALA A 102 13.19 -7.99 -9.14
N TRP A 103 12.84 -8.07 -10.42
CA TRP A 103 11.47 -8.39 -10.85
C TRP A 103 11.36 -9.78 -11.50
N HIS A 104 12.44 -10.32 -12.05
CA HIS A 104 12.41 -11.61 -12.75
C HIS A 104 13.01 -12.77 -11.94
N GLU A 105 14.22 -12.64 -11.42
CA GLU A 105 14.90 -13.71 -10.68
C GLU A 105 14.82 -13.55 -9.15
N GLY A 106 14.88 -12.30 -8.66
CA GLY A 106 14.96 -11.94 -7.25
C GLY A 106 16.39 -11.97 -6.70
N TRP A 107 16.73 -10.99 -5.85
CA TRP A 107 18.04 -10.94 -5.19
C TRP A 107 18.02 -11.64 -3.81
N PRO A 108 19.13 -12.31 -3.44
CA PRO A 108 20.23 -12.70 -4.31
C PRO A 108 19.76 -13.79 -5.30
N MET A 109 20.33 -13.78 -6.51
CA MET A 109 20.01 -14.79 -7.52
C MET A 109 20.98 -15.96 -7.48
N THR A 110 20.58 -17.12 -7.98
CA THR A 110 21.41 -18.33 -8.00
C THR A 110 21.24 -19.13 -9.28
N ASP A 111 22.32 -19.77 -9.73
CA ASP A 111 22.31 -20.80 -10.77
C ASP A 111 22.32 -22.24 -10.20
N GLY A 112 22.15 -22.37 -8.88
CA GLY A 112 22.22 -23.63 -8.12
C GLY A 112 23.63 -24.05 -7.71
N THR A 113 24.66 -23.30 -8.12
CA THR A 113 26.06 -23.53 -7.69
C THR A 113 26.73 -22.27 -7.18
N ARG A 114 26.27 -21.10 -7.65
CA ARG A 114 26.80 -19.78 -7.31
C ARG A 114 25.66 -18.85 -6.97
N TRP A 115 25.95 -17.92 -6.07
CA TRP A 115 25.03 -16.88 -5.62
C TRP A 115 25.60 -15.52 -5.96
N LEU A 116 24.82 -14.71 -6.68
CA LEU A 116 25.17 -13.32 -7.01
C LEU A 116 24.36 -12.37 -6.13
N PHE A 117 25.08 -11.51 -5.43
CA PHE A 117 24.55 -10.44 -4.60
C PHE A 117 24.91 -9.11 -5.25
N ALA A 118 23.98 -8.17 -5.27
CA ALA A 118 24.23 -6.82 -5.78
C ALA A 118 23.52 -5.76 -4.93
N THR A 119 24.05 -4.54 -4.91
CA THR A 119 23.44 -3.40 -4.23
C THR A 119 23.91 -2.07 -4.78
N ARG A 120 23.09 -1.03 -4.60
CA ARG A 120 23.47 0.37 -4.74
C ARG A 120 23.87 0.95 -3.38
N TRP A 121 24.97 1.69 -3.33
CA TRP A 121 25.44 2.45 -2.18
C TRP A 121 26.19 3.73 -2.62
N ASP A 122 25.46 4.84 -2.74
CA ASP A 122 26.01 6.09 -3.29
C ASP A 122 27.18 6.66 -2.47
N ASP A 123 27.06 6.61 -1.13
CA ASP A 123 28.07 7.10 -0.19
C ASP A 123 28.84 5.96 0.51
N ALA A 124 29.11 4.87 -0.21
CA ALA A 124 29.79 3.72 0.39
C ALA A 124 31.24 4.05 0.82
N PRO A 125 31.71 3.45 1.93
CA PRO A 125 33.14 3.46 2.25
C PRO A 125 34.00 2.86 1.12
N PRO A 126 35.33 3.14 1.10
CA PRO A 126 36.22 2.64 0.03
C PRO A 126 36.25 1.12 -0.11
N ALA A 127 36.01 0.40 0.99
CA ALA A 127 35.87 -1.04 1.02
C ALA A 127 34.42 -1.40 1.35
N VAL A 128 33.81 -2.20 0.49
CA VAL A 128 32.49 -2.81 0.71
C VAL A 128 32.64 -4.32 0.59
N GLY A 129 31.96 -5.05 1.46
CA GLY A 129 31.88 -6.50 1.40
C GLY A 129 30.51 -7.00 1.82
N LEU A 130 30.31 -8.30 1.67
CA LEU A 130 29.12 -9.02 2.09
C LEU A 130 29.47 -9.91 3.29
N VAL A 131 28.65 -9.82 4.33
CA VAL A 131 28.74 -10.68 5.52
C VAL A 131 27.42 -11.44 5.66
N SER A 132 27.50 -12.73 5.98
CA SER A 132 26.35 -13.63 5.99
C SER A 132 26.57 -14.85 6.88
N ASP A 133 25.50 -15.49 7.33
CA ASP A 133 25.57 -16.80 7.97
C ASP A 133 26.28 -17.84 7.09
N VAL A 134 26.18 -17.73 5.76
CA VAL A 134 26.81 -18.69 4.82
C VAL A 134 28.33 -18.60 4.81
N ASN A 135 28.91 -17.46 5.24
CA ASN A 135 30.35 -17.23 5.29
C ASN A 135 30.84 -16.95 6.72
N ASP A 136 30.09 -17.41 7.74
CA ASP A 136 30.39 -17.21 9.17
C ASP A 136 30.70 -15.73 9.50
N TRP A 137 29.92 -14.83 8.89
CA TRP A 137 30.06 -13.38 9.01
C TRP A 137 31.45 -12.82 8.66
N THR A 138 32.22 -13.58 7.87
CA THR A 138 33.51 -13.14 7.32
C THR A 138 33.28 -12.35 6.04
N SER A 139 33.86 -11.16 5.94
CA SER A 139 33.62 -10.27 4.80
C SER A 139 34.12 -10.87 3.47
N ALA A 140 33.20 -11.07 2.54
CA ALA A 140 33.50 -11.33 1.14
C ALA A 140 33.60 -9.99 0.38
N THR A 141 34.78 -9.67 -0.14
CA THR A 141 35.03 -8.39 -0.82
C THR A 141 34.14 -8.21 -2.04
N ALA A 142 33.45 -7.07 -2.12
CA ALA A 142 32.63 -6.73 -3.27
C ALA A 142 33.45 -6.09 -4.39
N THR A 143 33.11 -6.43 -5.62
CA THR A 143 33.51 -5.67 -6.80
C THR A 143 32.78 -4.34 -6.79
N ARG A 144 33.52 -3.24 -6.92
CA ARG A 144 32.98 -1.89 -7.04
C ARG A 144 32.85 -1.51 -8.51
N SER A 145 31.69 -1.02 -8.92
CA SER A 145 31.47 -0.49 -10.26
C SER A 145 32.38 0.71 -10.57
N ALA A 146 32.61 1.00 -11.85
CA ALA A 146 33.36 2.17 -12.29
C ALA A 146 32.63 3.49 -11.98
N SER A 147 31.29 3.48 -11.92
CA SER A 147 30.47 4.60 -11.40
C SER A 147 30.74 4.86 -9.92
N GLY A 148 31.19 3.84 -9.18
CA GLY A 148 31.49 3.89 -7.76
C GLY A 148 30.29 3.74 -6.82
N THR A 149 29.09 3.57 -7.37
CA THR A 149 27.83 3.55 -6.64
C THR A 149 27.22 2.16 -6.49
N HIS A 150 27.72 1.15 -7.22
CA HIS A 150 27.16 -0.20 -7.19
C HIS A 150 28.24 -1.22 -6.84
N PHE A 151 27.79 -2.28 -6.18
CA PHE A 151 28.66 -3.31 -5.64
C PHE A 151 28.05 -4.69 -5.86
N TRP A 152 28.87 -5.68 -6.17
CA TRP A 152 28.41 -7.06 -6.28
C TRP A 152 29.44 -8.08 -5.77
N VAL A 153 28.94 -9.22 -5.34
CA VAL A 153 29.73 -10.36 -4.84
C VAL A 153 29.16 -11.64 -5.45
N VAL A 154 30.03 -12.52 -5.90
CA VAL A 154 29.68 -13.92 -6.24
C VAL A 154 30.27 -14.83 -5.18
N ILE A 155 29.45 -15.74 -4.64
CA ILE A 155 29.90 -16.76 -3.69
C ILE A 155 29.51 -18.14 -4.21
N ASP A 156 30.47 -19.07 -4.25
CA ASP A 156 30.20 -20.47 -4.57
C ASP A 156 29.46 -21.15 -3.40
N GLU A 157 28.33 -21.79 -3.67
CA GLU A 157 27.53 -22.49 -2.64
C GLU A 157 28.32 -23.62 -1.97
N ALA A 158 29.27 -24.22 -2.67
CA ALA A 158 30.19 -25.22 -2.11
C ALA A 158 31.06 -24.68 -0.96
N SER A 159 31.19 -23.35 -0.83
CA SER A 159 31.91 -22.69 0.27
C SER A 159 31.03 -22.38 1.48
N PHE A 160 29.71 -22.59 1.39
CA PHE A 160 28.78 -22.25 2.45
C PHE A 160 29.01 -23.10 3.70
N VAL A 161 29.12 -22.44 4.85
CA VAL A 161 29.19 -23.10 6.17
C VAL A 161 27.80 -23.33 6.79
N THR A 162 26.78 -22.66 6.24
CA THR A 162 25.36 -22.73 6.63
C THR A 162 24.51 -22.86 5.36
N PRO A 163 23.43 -23.67 5.34
CA PRO A 163 22.53 -23.73 4.19
C PRO A 163 21.94 -22.36 3.80
N ALA A 164 21.67 -22.14 2.52
CA ALA A 164 21.13 -20.88 2.01
C ALA A 164 19.77 -20.52 2.62
N ALA A 165 18.89 -21.51 2.80
CA ALA A 165 17.54 -21.32 3.34
C ALA A 165 17.61 -20.78 4.77
N GLY A 166 17.08 -19.56 4.96
CA GLY A 166 17.08 -18.85 6.24
C GLY A 166 18.41 -18.22 6.63
N ALA A 167 19.48 -18.40 5.85
CA ALA A 167 20.74 -17.72 6.09
C ALA A 167 20.58 -16.21 5.84
N LYS A 168 21.03 -15.41 6.80
CA LYS A 168 20.91 -13.95 6.77
C LYS A 168 22.14 -13.33 6.14
N TYR A 169 22.00 -12.12 5.59
CA TYR A 169 23.12 -11.34 5.12
C TYR A 169 22.90 -9.83 5.26
N LYS A 170 24.02 -9.10 5.31
CA LYS A 170 24.10 -7.64 5.29
C LYS A 170 25.29 -7.17 4.45
N TRP A 171 25.27 -5.93 4.03
CA TRP A 171 26.43 -5.26 3.46
C TRP A 171 27.29 -4.67 4.57
N LEU A 172 28.61 -4.79 4.44
CA LEU A 172 29.61 -4.24 5.34
C LEU A 172 30.42 -3.17 4.61
N GLY A 173 30.32 -1.93 5.06
CA GLY A 173 31.20 -0.84 4.68
C GLY A 173 32.37 -0.71 5.67
N GLY A 174 33.61 -0.75 5.18
CA GLY A 174 34.80 -0.70 6.02
C GLY A 174 34.88 -1.91 6.95
N THR A 175 34.94 -1.67 8.26
CA THR A 175 35.06 -2.74 9.28
C THR A 175 33.87 -2.81 10.24
N ASP A 176 32.97 -1.83 10.21
CA ASP A 176 31.94 -1.64 11.24
C ASP A 176 30.63 -1.01 10.76
N VAL A 177 30.50 -0.65 9.47
CA VAL A 177 29.25 -0.08 8.94
C VAL A 177 28.39 -1.18 8.33
N TYR A 178 27.48 -1.74 9.11
CA TYR A 178 26.51 -2.73 8.64
C TYR A 178 25.30 -2.03 8.04
N ARG A 179 24.86 -2.49 6.87
CA ARG A 179 23.71 -1.95 6.15
C ARG A 179 22.80 -3.08 5.70
N ALA A 180 21.50 -2.90 5.93
CA ALA A 180 20.48 -3.78 5.37
C ALA A 180 20.60 -3.82 3.82
N PRO A 181 20.30 -4.94 3.17
CA PRO A 181 20.23 -5.05 1.72
C PRO A 181 18.81 -4.70 1.23
N PRO A 182 18.52 -3.44 0.82
CA PRO A 182 17.19 -3.07 0.37
C PRO A 182 16.75 -3.87 -0.87
N GLU A 183 17.70 -4.31 -1.70
CA GLU A 183 17.41 -5.08 -2.90
C GLU A 183 16.99 -6.54 -2.61
N ALA A 184 17.21 -7.03 -1.39
CA ALA A 184 16.89 -8.41 -1.04
C ALA A 184 15.40 -8.70 -1.26
N ARG A 185 15.09 -9.71 -2.08
CA ARG A 185 13.72 -10.20 -2.29
C ARG A 185 13.12 -10.58 -0.96
N ALA A 186 13.76 -11.51 -0.24
CA ALA A 186 13.31 -12.00 1.05
C ALA A 186 14.06 -11.28 2.18
N TYR A 187 13.33 -10.81 3.18
CA TYR A 187 13.89 -10.02 4.27
C TYR A 187 13.21 -10.25 5.62
N GLY A 188 13.87 -9.82 6.69
CA GLY A 188 13.41 -9.94 8.06
C GLY A 188 14.06 -8.92 8.99
N PHE A 189 13.65 -8.94 10.25
CA PHE A 189 14.16 -8.08 11.31
C PHE A 189 14.72 -8.92 12.46
N ASP A 190 15.80 -8.46 13.07
CA ASP A 190 16.31 -8.99 14.33
C ASP A 190 16.79 -7.85 15.24
N ALA A 191 17.46 -8.19 16.34
CA ALA A 191 17.99 -7.22 17.30
C ALA A 191 19.01 -6.23 16.69
N PHE A 192 19.50 -6.48 15.48
CA PHE A 192 20.42 -5.61 14.74
C PHE A 192 19.73 -4.90 13.56
N GLY A 193 18.40 -4.87 13.53
CA GLY A 193 17.59 -4.25 12.48
C GLY A 193 17.36 -5.19 11.29
N GLU A 194 17.03 -4.60 10.14
CA GLU A 194 16.70 -5.35 8.93
C GLU A 194 17.91 -6.15 8.39
N HIS A 195 17.64 -7.37 7.90
CA HIS A 195 18.57 -8.21 7.14
C HIS A 195 17.87 -8.78 5.89
N GLY A 196 18.66 -9.18 4.90
CA GLY A 196 18.19 -9.98 3.79
C GLY A 196 18.39 -11.48 4.08
N TYR A 197 17.60 -12.31 3.42
CA TYR A 197 17.81 -13.76 3.40
C TYR A 197 18.49 -14.18 2.10
N VAL A 198 19.47 -15.07 2.18
CA VAL A 198 20.11 -15.68 1.00
C VAL A 198 19.07 -16.49 0.23
N ALA A 199 18.35 -17.37 0.92
CA ALA A 199 17.10 -17.94 0.45
C ALA A 199 16.05 -17.89 1.59
N PRO A 200 14.75 -17.83 1.29
CA PRO A 200 13.70 -17.77 2.32
C PRO A 200 13.83 -18.91 3.36
N PRO A 201 13.51 -18.66 4.65
CA PRO A 201 13.61 -19.68 5.69
C PRO A 201 12.61 -20.83 5.55
N THR A 202 11.48 -20.64 4.87
CA THR A 202 10.38 -21.60 4.60
C THR A 202 9.72 -22.29 5.80
N ALA A 203 10.41 -22.54 6.92
CA ALA A 203 9.85 -23.17 8.12
C ALA A 203 9.03 -22.19 8.98
N GLU A 204 9.12 -20.90 8.69
CA GLU A 204 8.41 -19.80 9.33
C GLU A 204 7.86 -18.87 8.25
N ARG A 205 6.97 -17.94 8.62
CA ARG A 205 6.53 -16.90 7.71
C ARG A 205 7.70 -16.04 7.28
N TRP A 206 7.74 -15.64 6.02
CA TRP A 206 8.77 -14.72 5.53
C TRP A 206 8.16 -13.60 4.71
N ARG A 207 8.90 -12.49 4.63
CA ARG A 207 8.50 -11.31 3.86
C ARG A 207 9.24 -11.28 2.55
N GLU A 208 8.54 -10.81 1.52
CA GLU A 208 9.13 -10.48 0.24
C GLU A 208 8.81 -9.04 -0.18
N ARG A 209 9.66 -8.45 -1.02
CA ARG A 209 9.46 -7.12 -1.61
C ARG A 209 9.87 -7.05 -3.08
N PHE A 210 9.25 -6.12 -3.79
CA PHE A 210 9.52 -5.78 -5.18
C PHE A 210 9.46 -4.26 -5.31
N ASP A 211 10.58 -3.63 -5.63
CA ASP A 211 10.68 -2.17 -5.60
C ASP A 211 10.30 -1.54 -6.95
N ALA A 212 9.64 -0.38 -6.85
CA ALA A 212 9.42 0.54 -7.96
C ALA A 212 8.68 -0.03 -9.20
N PHE A 213 7.61 -0.80 -8.99
CA PHE A 213 6.67 -1.19 -10.04
C PHE A 213 6.16 0.04 -10.79
N ARG A 214 6.22 -0.01 -12.13
CA ARG A 214 5.75 1.07 -12.99
C ARG A 214 4.36 0.72 -13.54
N SER A 215 3.37 1.45 -13.06
CA SER A 215 1.99 1.33 -13.52
C SER A 215 1.82 1.98 -14.89
N ALA A 216 0.92 1.42 -15.71
CA ALA A 216 0.39 2.07 -16.90
C ALA A 216 -0.72 3.10 -16.56
N HIS A 217 -1.13 3.22 -15.30
CA HIS A 217 -2.27 4.03 -14.86
C HIS A 217 -1.87 5.15 -13.91
N LEU A 218 -0.75 4.99 -13.21
CA LEU A 218 -0.22 5.98 -12.26
C LEU A 218 1.24 6.32 -12.60
N ASP A 219 1.59 7.60 -12.46
CA ASP A 219 2.92 8.10 -12.83
C ASP A 219 4.00 7.69 -11.82
N ALA A 220 3.65 7.70 -10.54
CA ALA A 220 4.58 7.38 -9.47
C ALA A 220 4.68 5.86 -9.27
N PRO A 221 5.90 5.29 -9.24
CA PRO A 221 6.05 3.86 -9.06
C PRO A 221 5.66 3.41 -7.64
N ARG A 222 5.24 2.16 -7.48
CA ARG A 222 4.88 1.55 -6.18
C ARG A 222 5.83 0.42 -5.83
N ALA A 223 6.17 0.27 -4.56
CA ALA A 223 6.74 -0.99 -4.09
C ALA A 223 5.61 -1.96 -3.73
N PHE A 224 5.85 -3.24 -3.99
CA PHE A 224 4.97 -4.34 -3.63
C PHE A 224 5.64 -5.16 -2.55
N ARG A 225 4.83 -5.70 -1.62
CA ARG A 225 5.30 -6.52 -0.51
C ARG A 225 4.41 -7.73 -0.35
N ALA A 226 4.98 -8.80 0.15
CA ALA A 226 4.23 -10.00 0.51
C ALA A 226 4.69 -10.56 1.86
N LEU A 227 3.77 -11.20 2.57
CA LEU A 227 4.07 -12.09 3.69
C LEU A 227 3.52 -13.47 3.34
N LEU A 228 4.41 -14.44 3.25
CA LEU A 228 4.06 -15.81 2.88
C LEU A 228 3.95 -16.69 4.13
N PRO A 229 2.98 -17.62 4.18
CA PRO A 229 2.87 -18.62 5.24
C PRO A 229 4.11 -19.49 5.41
N ALA A 230 4.30 -20.03 6.61
CA ALA A 230 5.26 -21.11 6.82
C ALA A 230 4.91 -22.31 5.92
N GLY A 231 5.91 -22.81 5.20
CA GLY A 231 5.78 -23.95 4.29
C GLY A 231 5.12 -23.64 2.95
N PHE A 232 4.87 -22.37 2.63
CA PHE A 232 4.20 -21.99 1.38
C PHE A 232 5.03 -22.36 0.14
N HIS A 233 4.36 -22.97 -0.83
CA HIS A 233 4.89 -23.26 -2.16
C HIS A 233 4.05 -22.56 -3.22
N ARG A 234 4.69 -22.19 -4.34
CA ARG A 234 3.98 -21.61 -5.49
C ARG A 234 2.85 -22.53 -5.94
N GLY A 235 1.64 -21.99 -6.08
CA GLY A 235 0.44 -22.76 -6.43
C GLY A 235 -0.32 -23.33 -5.24
N ASP A 236 0.17 -23.15 -4.02
CA ASP A 236 -0.57 -23.54 -2.83
C ASP A 236 -1.87 -22.73 -2.72
N ALA A 237 -2.89 -23.43 -2.24
CA ALA A 237 -4.14 -22.80 -1.90
C ALA A 237 -3.89 -21.86 -0.70
N ALA A 238 -3.94 -20.54 -0.92
CA ALA A 238 -3.96 -19.53 0.13
C ALA A 238 -5.24 -18.68 0.17
N ARG A 239 -5.62 -18.19 1.35
CA ARG A 239 -6.46 -17.00 1.52
C ARG A 239 -5.57 -15.77 1.36
N VAL A 240 -6.10 -14.69 0.78
CA VAL A 240 -5.34 -13.48 0.47
C VAL A 240 -5.92 -12.27 1.19
N LEU A 241 -5.06 -11.54 1.89
CA LEU A 241 -5.33 -10.21 2.42
C LEU A 241 -4.55 -9.18 1.60
N LEU A 242 -5.23 -8.41 0.78
CA LEU A 242 -4.67 -7.29 0.01
C LEU A 242 -4.75 -6.00 0.83
N MET A 243 -3.62 -5.30 0.98
CA MET A 243 -3.52 -4.11 1.82
C MET A 243 -2.97 -2.90 1.08
N HIS A 244 -3.57 -1.74 1.40
CA HIS A 244 -3.04 -0.42 1.05
C HIS A 244 -1.91 -0.01 2.01
N ASP A 245 -1.21 1.08 1.70
CA ASP A 245 -0.14 1.64 2.54
C ASP A 245 0.93 0.61 2.97
N GLY A 246 1.38 -0.22 2.02
CA GLY A 246 2.26 -1.35 2.25
C GLY A 246 3.52 -1.09 3.09
N GLN A 247 4.06 0.13 3.06
CA GLN A 247 5.21 0.52 3.86
C GLN A 247 4.95 0.44 5.38
N ASN A 248 3.68 0.52 5.78
CA ASN A 248 3.24 0.51 7.18
C ASN A 248 2.76 -0.88 7.62
N VAL A 249 2.59 -1.84 6.71
CA VAL A 249 1.91 -3.12 7.00
C VAL A 249 2.76 -4.03 7.89
N PHE A 250 4.06 -4.16 7.59
CA PHE A 250 4.95 -5.13 8.26
C PHE A 250 6.08 -4.50 9.08
N HIS A 251 6.46 -3.25 8.80
CA HIS A 251 7.70 -2.72 9.32
C HIS A 251 7.53 -2.30 10.78
N PRO A 252 8.34 -2.85 11.72
CA PRO A 252 8.18 -2.56 13.15
C PRO A 252 8.45 -1.09 13.49
N ASP A 253 9.41 -0.45 12.80
CA ASP A 253 9.74 0.97 12.93
C ASP A 253 9.20 1.83 11.77
N ALA A 254 8.06 1.48 11.17
CA ALA A 254 7.43 2.36 10.17
C ALA A 254 7.29 3.77 10.76
N PHE A 255 7.45 4.82 9.94
CA PHE A 255 7.65 6.20 10.42
C PHE A 255 6.56 6.69 11.39
N TYR A 256 5.34 6.20 11.25
CA TYR A 256 4.19 6.53 12.09
C TYR A 256 3.77 5.41 13.07
N GLY A 257 4.53 4.31 13.13
CA GLY A 257 4.14 3.03 13.72
C GLY A 257 3.66 2.06 12.65
N GLY A 258 3.97 0.77 12.80
CA GLY A 258 3.49 -0.26 11.87
C GLY A 258 2.15 -0.86 12.30
N TRP A 259 1.41 -1.41 11.35
CA TRP A 259 0.16 -2.14 11.59
C TRP A 259 0.38 -3.53 12.20
N GLN A 260 1.62 -4.06 12.10
CA GLN A 260 2.01 -5.36 12.65
C GLN A 260 1.08 -6.49 12.19
N VAL A 261 0.70 -6.47 10.91
CA VAL A 261 -0.26 -7.43 10.34
C VAL A 261 0.31 -8.84 10.36
N ASP A 262 1.63 -8.97 10.23
CA ASP A 262 2.38 -10.20 10.44
C ASP A 262 2.17 -10.82 11.82
N GLU A 263 2.04 -10.01 12.87
CA GLU A 263 1.68 -10.51 14.21
C GLU A 263 0.21 -10.95 14.26
N ALA A 264 -0.70 -10.14 13.69
CA ALA A 264 -2.13 -10.44 13.68
C ALA A 264 -2.43 -11.77 12.96
N VAL A 265 -1.83 -12.01 11.80
CA VAL A 265 -2.00 -13.27 11.04
C VAL A 265 -1.13 -14.42 11.56
N SER A 266 -0.34 -14.20 12.61
CA SER A 266 0.34 -15.30 13.33
C SER A 266 -0.56 -15.98 14.36
N ALA A 267 -1.76 -15.45 14.60
CA ALA A 267 -2.76 -16.11 15.43
C ALA A 267 -3.28 -17.41 14.77
N PRO A 268 -3.74 -18.41 15.58
CA PRO A 268 -4.31 -19.65 15.05
C PRO A 268 -5.51 -19.38 14.13
N GLY A 269 -5.62 -20.15 13.04
CA GLY A 269 -6.69 -20.02 12.06
C GLY A 269 -6.37 -19.08 10.90
N TYR A 270 -5.12 -18.60 10.77
CA TYR A 270 -4.63 -17.79 9.65
C TYR A 270 -3.41 -18.41 8.94
N GLU A 271 -3.12 -19.68 9.20
CA GLU A 271 -1.92 -20.38 8.73
C GLU A 271 -1.80 -20.47 7.20
N ASP A 272 -2.89 -20.30 6.47
CA ASP A 272 -2.95 -20.29 4.99
C ASP A 272 -3.03 -18.87 4.40
N VAL A 273 -2.94 -17.81 5.22
CA VAL A 273 -3.07 -16.43 4.76
C VAL A 273 -1.76 -15.90 4.18
N VAL A 274 -1.82 -15.52 2.91
CA VAL A 274 -0.85 -14.66 2.22
C VAL A 274 -1.30 -13.21 2.36
N VAL A 275 -0.43 -12.34 2.87
CA VAL A 275 -0.68 -10.90 2.88
C VAL A 275 0.05 -10.27 1.71
N LEU A 276 -0.67 -9.54 0.87
CA LEU A 276 -0.13 -8.78 -0.25
C LEU A 276 -0.33 -7.29 0.08
N ALA A 277 0.69 -6.47 -0.12
CA ALA A 277 0.59 -5.05 0.19
C ALA A 277 1.21 -4.19 -0.90
N VAL A 278 0.56 -3.08 -1.20
CA VAL A 278 1.00 -2.08 -2.18
C VAL A 278 1.31 -0.79 -1.46
N ASP A 279 2.57 -0.36 -1.50
CA ASP A 279 3.00 0.90 -0.90
C ASP A 279 2.24 2.05 -1.55
N ASN A 280 1.95 3.10 -0.77
CA ASN A 280 1.53 4.36 -1.35
C ASN A 280 2.73 5.07 -2.02
N ALA A 281 2.48 6.19 -2.69
CA ALA A 281 3.54 7.05 -3.21
C ALA A 281 3.14 8.54 -3.05
N PRO A 282 3.96 9.52 -3.51
CA PRO A 282 3.68 10.94 -3.30
C PRO A 282 2.31 11.44 -3.76
N ASP A 283 1.68 10.75 -4.70
CA ASP A 283 0.33 10.97 -5.21
C ASP A 283 -0.77 10.27 -4.37
N ARG A 284 -0.49 9.82 -3.13
CA ARG A 284 -1.44 9.06 -2.29
C ARG A 284 -2.82 9.70 -2.20
N PHE A 285 -2.88 11.02 -1.98
CA PHE A 285 -4.16 11.74 -1.90
C PHE A 285 -4.93 11.67 -3.22
N ASP A 286 -4.25 11.80 -4.36
CA ASP A 286 -4.86 11.68 -5.67
C ASP A 286 -5.35 10.24 -5.91
N ALA A 287 -4.47 9.27 -5.66
CA ALA A 287 -4.70 7.86 -5.92
C ALA A 287 -5.75 7.22 -5.01
N TYR A 288 -5.96 7.70 -3.77
CA TYR A 288 -6.85 7.03 -2.81
C TYR A 288 -8.24 7.68 -2.72
N THR A 289 -8.53 8.71 -3.52
CA THR A 289 -9.77 9.48 -3.39
C THR A 289 -10.53 9.57 -4.71
N GLN A 290 -11.84 9.36 -4.63
CA GLN A 290 -12.73 9.16 -5.77
C GLN A 290 -13.06 10.45 -6.53
N VAL A 291 -12.95 11.60 -5.87
CA VAL A 291 -13.22 12.91 -6.46
C VAL A 291 -12.21 13.97 -6.00
N PRO A 292 -11.98 15.04 -6.79
CA PRO A 292 -11.16 16.17 -6.35
C PRO A 292 -11.86 17.02 -5.29
N ASP A 293 -11.21 17.29 -4.17
CA ASP A 293 -11.73 18.09 -3.06
C ASP A 293 -10.70 19.12 -2.55
N ARG A 294 -11.16 20.12 -1.78
CA ARG A 294 -10.31 21.14 -1.15
C ARG A 294 -10.21 20.90 0.36
N ILE A 295 -9.11 20.27 0.76
CA ILE A 295 -8.83 19.93 2.17
C ILE A 295 -8.24 21.09 3.02
N SER A 296 -7.97 22.26 2.42
CA SER A 296 -7.50 23.43 3.17
C SER A 296 -7.91 24.75 2.53
N ALA A 297 -8.19 25.75 3.38
CA ALA A 297 -8.60 27.08 2.94
C ALA A 297 -7.50 27.75 2.09
N GLY A 298 -7.83 28.12 0.85
CA GLY A 298 -6.89 28.72 -0.10
C GLY A 298 -5.97 27.72 -0.82
N GLY A 299 -6.10 26.42 -0.54
CA GLY A 299 -5.43 25.34 -1.25
C GLY A 299 -6.06 25.02 -2.62
N GLY A 300 -5.27 24.38 -3.49
CA GLY A 300 -5.77 23.74 -4.70
C GLY A 300 -6.61 22.49 -4.38
N ARG A 301 -7.36 22.01 -5.37
CA ARG A 301 -8.03 20.70 -5.24
C ARG A 301 -7.00 19.58 -5.40
N VAL A 302 -7.18 18.53 -4.62
CA VAL A 302 -6.41 17.28 -4.65
C VAL A 302 -7.40 16.13 -4.77
N GLY A 303 -7.00 14.99 -5.31
CA GLY A 303 -7.88 13.83 -5.43
C GLY A 303 -8.39 13.51 -6.84
N GLY A 304 -9.23 12.47 -6.92
CA GLY A 304 -9.95 12.10 -8.13
C GLY A 304 -9.26 11.06 -9.02
N ARG A 305 -8.30 10.30 -8.49
CA ARG A 305 -7.61 9.21 -9.21
C ARG A 305 -7.79 7.83 -8.57
N ALA A 306 -8.79 7.65 -7.72
CA ALA A 306 -9.10 6.31 -7.17
C ALA A 306 -9.37 5.27 -8.27
N ASP A 307 -9.97 5.67 -9.39
CA ASP A 307 -10.21 4.76 -10.51
C ASP A 307 -8.90 4.32 -11.20
N ASP A 308 -7.88 5.18 -11.28
CA ASP A 308 -6.56 4.79 -11.79
C ASP A 308 -5.86 3.82 -10.82
N TYR A 309 -5.99 4.06 -9.52
CA TYR A 309 -5.42 3.18 -8.49
C TYR A 309 -6.13 1.84 -8.40
N GLU A 310 -7.45 1.81 -8.57
CA GLU A 310 -8.26 0.60 -8.74
C GLU A 310 -7.70 -0.25 -9.88
N ARG A 311 -7.41 0.36 -11.03
CA ARG A 311 -6.83 -0.35 -12.17
C ARG A 311 -5.42 -0.86 -11.89
N LEU A 312 -4.58 -0.07 -11.22
CA LEU A 312 -3.27 -0.57 -10.73
C LEU A 312 -3.46 -1.83 -9.88
N LEU A 313 -4.43 -1.87 -8.97
CA LEU A 313 -4.63 -3.02 -8.10
C LEU A 313 -5.17 -4.25 -8.84
N LEU A 314 -6.21 -4.06 -9.64
CA LEU A 314 -6.97 -5.16 -10.26
C LEU A 314 -6.36 -5.65 -11.57
N GLU A 315 -5.81 -4.75 -12.38
CA GLU A 315 -5.27 -5.05 -13.72
C GLU A 315 -3.76 -5.32 -13.70
N GLU A 316 -3.03 -4.89 -12.67
CA GLU A 316 -1.56 -4.99 -12.63
C GLU A 316 -1.04 -5.74 -11.39
N ALA A 317 -1.31 -5.23 -10.18
CA ALA A 317 -0.73 -5.78 -8.95
C ALA A 317 -1.25 -7.18 -8.60
N LEU A 318 -2.58 -7.40 -8.61
CA LEU A 318 -3.15 -8.72 -8.36
C LEU A 318 -2.71 -9.75 -9.41
N PRO A 319 -2.76 -9.47 -10.73
CA PRO A 319 -2.21 -10.36 -11.75
C PRO A 319 -0.74 -10.71 -11.52
N PHE A 320 0.09 -9.70 -11.20
CA PHE A 320 1.50 -9.92 -10.87
C PHE A 320 1.67 -10.90 -9.70
N PHE A 321 1.00 -10.66 -8.57
CA PHE A 321 1.11 -11.55 -7.41
C PHE A 321 0.56 -12.95 -7.67
N ARG A 322 -0.52 -13.06 -8.46
CA ARG A 322 -1.08 -14.35 -8.88
C ARG A 322 -0.09 -15.14 -9.71
N GLU A 323 0.60 -14.50 -10.63
CA GLU A 323 1.65 -15.16 -11.40
C GLU A 323 2.81 -15.57 -10.50
N GLN A 324 3.36 -14.61 -9.73
CA GLN A 324 4.52 -14.80 -8.87
C GLN A 324 4.35 -15.96 -7.88
N TYR A 325 3.18 -16.03 -7.23
CA TYR A 325 2.92 -16.99 -6.17
C TYR A 325 1.98 -18.15 -6.58
N GLY A 326 1.49 -18.16 -7.82
CA GLY A 326 0.53 -19.15 -8.30
C GLY A 326 -0.82 -19.07 -7.59
N LEU A 327 -1.20 -17.87 -7.12
CA LEU A 327 -2.43 -17.69 -6.33
C LEU A 327 -3.66 -17.76 -7.23
N THR A 328 -4.65 -18.53 -6.80
CA THR A 328 -5.99 -18.57 -7.42
C THR A 328 -7.05 -17.84 -6.61
N ALA A 329 -6.64 -17.17 -5.52
CA ALA A 329 -7.55 -16.48 -4.64
C ALA A 329 -8.34 -15.40 -5.41
N ALA A 330 -9.66 -15.51 -5.29
CA ALA A 330 -10.64 -14.59 -5.84
C ALA A 330 -11.85 -14.66 -4.95
N ARG A 331 -12.62 -13.58 -4.91
CA ARG A 331 -13.85 -13.47 -4.13
C ARG A 331 -13.73 -14.07 -2.73
N ASP A 332 -14.25 -15.28 -2.53
CA ASP A 332 -14.35 -15.95 -1.23
C ASP A 332 -13.02 -16.06 -0.48
N ASP A 333 -11.91 -16.09 -1.21
CA ASP A 333 -10.56 -16.16 -0.64
C ASP A 333 -9.84 -14.80 -0.58
N LEU A 334 -10.44 -13.70 -1.08
CA LEU A 334 -9.79 -12.39 -1.21
C LEU A 334 -10.45 -11.33 -0.32
N VAL A 335 -9.66 -10.76 0.60
CA VAL A 335 -10.02 -9.62 1.45
C VAL A 335 -9.18 -8.42 1.05
N ILE A 336 -9.77 -7.22 1.11
CA ILE A 336 -9.07 -5.95 0.92
C ILE A 336 -9.17 -5.09 2.18
N ALA A 337 -8.10 -4.37 2.53
CA ALA A 337 -8.03 -3.64 3.79
C ALA A 337 -7.23 -2.33 3.70
N GLY A 338 -7.68 -1.32 4.44
CA GLY A 338 -6.95 -0.07 4.66
C GLY A 338 -7.55 0.80 5.75
N SER A 339 -6.83 1.86 6.12
CA SER A 339 -7.31 2.86 7.09
C SER A 339 -7.28 4.27 6.52
N SER A 340 -8.05 5.19 7.10
CA SER A 340 -8.06 6.59 6.66
C SER A 340 -8.43 6.67 5.16
N LEU A 341 -7.60 7.28 4.31
CA LEU A 341 -7.77 7.22 2.85
C LEU A 341 -7.70 5.79 2.27
N GLY A 342 -6.91 4.90 2.88
CA GLY A 342 -6.88 3.47 2.54
C GLY A 342 -8.22 2.77 2.82
N GLY A 343 -8.92 3.19 3.88
CA GLY A 343 -10.26 2.71 4.20
C GLY A 343 -11.31 3.28 3.24
N LEU A 344 -11.18 4.55 2.85
CA LEU A 344 -12.00 5.18 1.81
C LEU A 344 -11.88 4.44 0.48
N VAL A 345 -10.66 4.18 -0.01
CA VAL A 345 -10.47 3.48 -1.29
C VAL A 345 -10.85 2.00 -1.22
N THR A 346 -10.72 1.36 -0.05
CA THR A 346 -11.28 0.02 0.20
C THR A 346 -12.78 0.01 -0.05
N LEU A 347 -13.52 1.00 0.48
CA LEU A 347 -14.96 1.09 0.31
C LEU A 347 -15.37 1.49 -1.11
N HIS A 348 -14.59 2.33 -1.79
CA HIS A 348 -14.76 2.63 -3.21
C HIS A 348 -14.67 1.37 -4.07
N LEU A 349 -13.64 0.55 -3.84
CA LEU A 349 -13.45 -0.74 -4.50
C LEU A 349 -14.58 -1.72 -4.18
N ALA A 350 -15.01 -1.82 -2.91
CA ALA A 350 -16.10 -2.71 -2.52
C ALA A 350 -17.46 -2.30 -3.13
N LEU A 351 -17.71 -1.01 -3.28
CA LEU A 351 -18.93 -0.47 -3.90
C LEU A 351 -18.98 -0.79 -5.41
N ARG A 352 -17.84 -0.69 -6.10
CA ARG A 352 -17.75 -0.84 -7.56
C ARG A 352 -17.50 -2.27 -8.03
N HIS A 353 -16.72 -3.03 -7.27
CA HIS A 353 -16.30 -4.41 -7.55
C HIS A 353 -16.86 -5.35 -6.49
N GLY A 354 -18.17 -5.24 -6.31
CA GLY A 354 -18.90 -5.94 -5.27
C GLY A 354 -18.83 -7.46 -5.38
N ASP A 355 -18.32 -8.04 -6.45
CA ASP A 355 -18.10 -9.47 -6.71
C ASP A 355 -16.63 -9.91 -6.53
N ALA A 356 -15.67 -8.98 -6.46
CA ALA A 356 -14.24 -9.31 -6.42
C ALA A 356 -13.73 -9.75 -5.04
N PHE A 357 -14.33 -9.24 -3.95
CA PHE A 357 -13.83 -9.40 -2.58
C PHE A 357 -14.85 -10.08 -1.66
N ARG A 358 -14.41 -11.00 -0.79
CA ARG A 358 -15.27 -11.56 0.25
C ARG A 358 -15.63 -10.50 1.28
N CYS A 359 -14.64 -9.73 1.69
CA CYS A 359 -14.73 -8.77 2.78
C CYS A 359 -13.86 -7.53 2.49
N GLY A 360 -14.34 -6.35 2.86
CA GLY A 360 -13.59 -5.10 2.88
C GLY A 360 -13.41 -4.59 4.31
N ILE A 361 -12.17 -4.39 4.75
CA ILE A 361 -11.82 -3.83 6.06
C ILE A 361 -11.52 -2.33 5.89
N ALA A 362 -12.38 -1.48 6.43
CA ALA A 362 -12.29 -0.04 6.30
C ALA A 362 -12.23 0.62 7.67
N MET A 363 -11.02 0.96 8.11
CA MET A 363 -10.75 1.45 9.46
C MET A 363 -10.60 2.97 9.48
N SER A 364 -11.26 3.67 10.38
CA SER A 364 -11.15 5.12 10.53
C SER A 364 -11.28 5.88 9.20
N SER A 365 -12.20 5.45 8.34
CA SER A 365 -12.20 5.85 6.92
C SER A 365 -12.58 7.32 6.71
N THR A 366 -11.89 8.02 5.81
CA THR A 366 -12.13 9.45 5.51
C THR A 366 -13.35 9.64 4.62
N LEU A 367 -14.52 9.27 5.12
CA LEU A 367 -15.78 9.12 4.37
C LEU A 367 -16.43 10.44 3.94
N GLY A 368 -16.04 11.56 4.56
CA GLY A 368 -16.44 12.91 4.16
C GLY A 368 -15.66 13.45 2.95
N TRP A 369 -14.72 12.69 2.38
CA TRP A 369 -14.02 13.14 1.18
C TRP A 369 -15.00 13.35 0.01
N GLY A 370 -15.03 14.56 -0.56
CA GLY A 370 -16.04 15.02 -1.51
C GLY A 370 -17.02 16.04 -0.91
N ALA A 371 -16.86 16.36 0.38
CA ALA A 371 -17.67 17.32 1.14
C ALA A 371 -16.82 18.36 1.92
N PHE A 372 -15.48 18.36 1.80
CA PHE A 372 -14.67 19.29 2.61
C PHE A 372 -14.67 20.73 2.09
N ASP A 373 -14.79 20.91 0.78
CA ASP A 373 -15.02 22.24 0.20
C ASP A 373 -16.47 22.64 0.46
N ALA A 374 -16.72 23.64 1.32
CA ALA A 374 -18.06 24.16 1.63
C ALA A 374 -18.85 24.72 0.42
N ALA A 375 -18.26 24.72 -0.78
CA ALA A 375 -18.93 24.99 -2.05
C ALA A 375 -19.51 23.73 -2.72
N LEU A 376 -19.17 22.54 -2.24
CA LEU A 376 -19.75 21.26 -2.65
C LEU A 376 -21.05 21.02 -1.88
N ASP A 377 -21.94 20.20 -2.46
CA ASP A 377 -23.22 19.82 -1.85
C ASP A 377 -23.17 18.43 -1.20
N GLY A 378 -21.96 17.95 -0.95
CA GLY A 378 -21.62 16.63 -0.40
C GLY A 378 -22.01 15.45 -1.27
N SER A 379 -22.61 15.62 -2.45
CA SER A 379 -23.22 14.50 -3.20
C SER A 379 -22.19 13.50 -3.73
N ASP A 380 -20.95 13.95 -3.88
CA ASP A 380 -19.81 13.13 -4.27
C ASP A 380 -19.13 12.43 -3.08
N ALA A 381 -19.53 12.72 -1.83
CA ALA A 381 -18.97 12.06 -0.66
C ALA A 381 -19.34 10.57 -0.62
N LEU A 382 -18.35 9.69 -0.42
CA LEU A 382 -18.56 8.24 -0.55
C LEU A 382 -19.65 7.72 0.38
N VAL A 383 -19.80 8.29 1.58
CA VAL A 383 -20.88 7.95 2.53
C VAL A 383 -22.28 8.09 1.93
N ARG A 384 -22.46 8.98 0.94
CA ARG A 384 -23.74 9.24 0.26
C ARG A 384 -23.91 8.46 -1.04
N GLN A 385 -22.84 7.89 -1.59
CA GLN A 385 -22.88 7.18 -2.88
C GLN A 385 -23.50 5.77 -2.78
N TRP A 386 -23.54 5.17 -1.59
CA TRP A 386 -24.15 3.85 -1.39
C TRP A 386 -25.67 3.89 -1.65
N SER A 387 -26.12 3.14 -2.65
CA SER A 387 -27.51 3.14 -3.12
C SER A 387 -28.16 1.76 -3.16
N THR A 388 -27.38 0.68 -3.07
CA THR A 388 -27.86 -0.70 -3.12
C THR A 388 -27.09 -1.58 -2.13
N HIS A 389 -27.70 -2.71 -1.76
CA HIS A 389 -27.02 -3.78 -1.03
C HIS A 389 -26.05 -4.51 -1.98
N GLY A 390 -24.76 -4.44 -1.68
CA GLY A 390 -23.72 -5.16 -2.42
C GLY A 390 -23.47 -6.54 -1.83
N THR A 391 -22.56 -7.31 -2.44
CA THR A 391 -22.31 -8.69 -1.99
C THR A 391 -21.04 -8.84 -1.13
N THR A 392 -20.16 -7.84 -1.14
CA THR A 392 -18.96 -7.78 -0.27
C THR A 392 -19.39 -7.49 1.17
N ALA A 393 -18.94 -8.31 2.12
CA ALA A 393 -19.12 -8.01 3.53
C ALA A 393 -18.20 -6.85 3.96
N LEU A 394 -18.63 -6.01 4.90
CA LEU A 394 -17.88 -4.82 5.30
C LEU A 394 -17.58 -4.84 6.79
N TYR A 395 -16.33 -4.61 7.15
CA TYR A 395 -15.94 -4.22 8.50
C TYR A 395 -15.67 -2.72 8.51
N LEU A 396 -16.46 -1.99 9.29
CA LEU A 396 -16.30 -0.55 9.50
C LEU A 396 -15.86 -0.32 10.94
N ASP A 397 -14.83 0.50 11.15
CA ASP A 397 -14.56 1.00 12.48
C ASP A 397 -14.10 2.44 12.50
N SER A 398 -14.20 3.02 13.68
CA SER A 398 -13.64 4.32 14.02
C SER A 398 -13.31 4.34 15.51
N GLY A 399 -12.33 5.15 15.86
CA GLY A 399 -12.07 5.58 17.22
C GLY A 399 -12.86 6.84 17.54
N GLY A 400 -12.19 7.75 18.23
CA GLY A 400 -12.73 9.09 18.47
C GLY A 400 -14.00 9.11 19.33
N SER A 401 -14.63 10.27 19.38
CA SER A 401 -15.88 10.49 20.08
C SER A 401 -16.66 11.64 19.46
N GLY A 402 -17.65 12.16 20.17
CA GLY A 402 -18.33 13.39 19.77
C GLY A 402 -19.80 13.23 19.46
N THR A 403 -20.42 14.36 19.16
CA THR A 403 -21.80 14.43 18.71
C THR A 403 -21.82 14.73 17.23
N CYS A 404 -22.66 14.01 16.50
CA CYS A 404 -22.79 14.12 15.06
C CYS A 404 -23.78 15.19 14.68
N TYR A 405 -23.34 16.08 13.80
CA TYR A 405 -24.13 17.16 13.22
C TYR A 405 -23.79 17.23 11.73
N ASP A 406 -24.70 17.76 10.94
CA ASP A 406 -24.46 18.20 9.56
C ASP A 406 -24.38 19.74 9.64
N LEU A 407 -23.15 20.26 9.73
CA LEU A 407 -22.90 21.66 10.10
C LEU A 407 -23.23 22.64 8.98
N ASP A 408 -23.04 22.23 7.72
CA ASP A 408 -23.25 23.07 6.55
C ASP A 408 -24.48 22.66 5.70
N GLY A 409 -25.15 21.55 6.05
CA GLY A 409 -26.39 21.12 5.44
C GLY A 409 -26.19 20.34 4.13
N ASP A 410 -25.00 19.82 3.89
CA ASP A 410 -24.64 19.08 2.68
C ASP A 410 -25.01 17.58 2.77
N GLY A 411 -25.44 17.13 3.95
CA GLY A 411 -25.86 15.76 4.22
C GLY A 411 -24.73 14.81 4.61
N VAL A 412 -23.55 15.31 4.98
CA VAL A 412 -22.44 14.54 5.56
C VAL A 412 -22.28 14.92 7.03
N ASP A 413 -22.28 13.92 7.91
CA ASP A 413 -22.21 14.18 9.36
C ASP A 413 -20.74 14.37 9.81
N GLU A 414 -20.42 15.51 10.42
CA GLU A 414 -19.10 15.78 11.01
C GLU A 414 -19.04 15.46 12.51
N ASP A 415 -17.86 15.03 12.97
CA ASP A 415 -17.56 14.83 14.38
C ASP A 415 -17.13 16.14 15.06
N SER A 416 -17.75 16.45 16.20
CA SER A 416 -17.47 17.68 16.96
C SER A 416 -16.02 17.81 17.45
N ASP A 417 -15.26 16.71 17.46
CA ASP A 417 -13.86 16.67 17.91
C ASP A 417 -12.84 16.35 16.80
N ASP A 418 -13.30 16.09 15.56
CA ASP A 418 -12.48 15.75 14.37
C ASP A 418 -11.36 14.73 14.67
N SER A 419 -11.66 13.74 15.51
CA SER A 419 -10.61 12.91 16.13
C SER A 419 -10.34 11.60 15.39
N ASP A 420 -11.36 10.97 14.79
CA ASP A 420 -11.18 9.69 14.09
C ASP A 420 -12.34 9.30 13.14
N ASN A 421 -12.96 10.26 12.45
CA ASN A 421 -14.05 10.03 11.48
C ASN A 421 -15.25 9.27 12.09
N TYR A 422 -15.57 9.54 13.35
CA TYR A 422 -16.59 8.77 14.08
C TYR A 422 -17.98 8.92 13.43
N CYS A 423 -18.40 10.15 13.15
CA CYS A 423 -19.74 10.44 12.68
C CYS A 423 -20.02 9.95 11.26
N THR A 424 -19.12 10.19 10.31
CA THR A 424 -19.25 9.66 8.96
C THR A 424 -19.24 8.12 8.92
N THR A 425 -18.52 7.47 9.84
CA THR A 425 -18.55 6.00 9.99
C THR A 425 -19.92 5.50 10.47
N LEU A 426 -20.51 6.16 11.46
CA LEU A 426 -21.88 5.84 11.91
C LEU A 426 -22.91 6.09 10.81
N GLN A 427 -22.77 7.20 10.09
CA GLN A 427 -23.65 7.58 8.99
C GLN A 427 -23.63 6.52 7.89
N LEU A 428 -22.44 6.04 7.49
CA LEU A 428 -22.32 4.95 6.52
C LEU A 428 -22.93 3.66 7.04
N ARG A 429 -22.64 3.27 8.29
CA ARG A 429 -23.24 2.08 8.92
C ARG A 429 -24.77 2.13 8.82
N ASP A 430 -25.39 3.24 9.24
CA ASP A 430 -26.84 3.38 9.25
C ASP A 430 -27.43 3.37 7.82
N ARG A 431 -26.70 3.97 6.87
CA ARG A 431 -27.03 3.91 5.45
C ARG A 431 -27.03 2.47 4.92
N LEU A 432 -26.00 1.70 5.23
CA LEU A 432 -25.88 0.30 4.81
C LEU A 432 -26.98 -0.58 5.42
N VAL A 433 -27.28 -0.40 6.71
CA VAL A 433 -28.40 -1.09 7.37
C VAL A 433 -29.73 -0.78 6.68
N ALA A 434 -29.97 0.49 6.33
CA ALA A 434 -31.17 0.89 5.60
C ALA A 434 -31.27 0.28 4.20
N LEU A 435 -30.13 -0.08 3.60
CA LEU A 435 -30.05 -0.77 2.30
C LEU A 435 -30.22 -2.29 2.43
N GLY A 436 -30.23 -2.85 3.64
CA GLY A 436 -30.48 -4.27 3.90
C GLY A 436 -29.27 -5.06 4.38
N TYR A 437 -28.13 -4.41 4.64
CA TYR A 437 -27.00 -5.08 5.28
C TYR A 437 -27.38 -5.52 6.70
N ALA A 438 -27.01 -6.74 7.05
CA ALA A 438 -27.28 -7.38 8.32
C ALA A 438 -26.03 -7.40 9.21
N HIS A 439 -26.21 -6.88 10.43
CA HIS A 439 -25.17 -6.91 11.45
C HIS A 439 -24.64 -8.32 11.69
N GLU A 440 -23.32 -8.42 11.86
CA GLU A 440 -22.59 -9.67 12.15
C GLU A 440 -22.77 -10.76 11.07
N THR A 441 -23.21 -10.37 9.87
CA THR A 441 -23.36 -11.26 8.71
C THR A 441 -22.59 -10.72 7.53
N ASP A 442 -22.96 -9.54 7.05
CA ASP A 442 -22.31 -8.84 5.94
C ASP A 442 -21.98 -7.37 6.28
N LEU A 443 -22.32 -6.92 7.49
CA LEU A 443 -21.87 -5.66 8.07
C LEU A 443 -21.41 -5.86 9.51
N PHE A 444 -20.16 -5.54 9.77
CA PHE A 444 -19.52 -5.58 11.07
C PHE A 444 -19.10 -4.15 11.41
N HIS A 445 -19.41 -3.70 12.61
CA HIS A 445 -19.12 -2.34 13.04
C HIS A 445 -18.50 -2.31 14.43
N TRP A 446 -17.42 -1.56 14.58
CA TRP A 446 -16.76 -1.36 15.87
C TRP A 446 -16.50 0.13 16.15
N HIS A 447 -16.75 0.55 17.39
CA HIS A 447 -16.37 1.88 17.87
C HIS A 447 -15.43 1.72 19.06
N GLU A 448 -14.19 2.16 18.90
CA GLU A 448 -13.17 2.14 19.96
C GLU A 448 -13.08 3.54 20.59
N ALA A 449 -13.99 3.81 21.54
CA ALA A 449 -14.13 5.15 22.11
C ALA A 449 -12.80 5.75 22.60
N GLY A 450 -12.42 6.91 22.05
CA GLY A 450 -11.21 7.64 22.41
C GLY A 450 -9.91 7.08 21.81
N ALA A 451 -9.96 6.04 20.97
CA ALA A 451 -8.80 5.65 20.19
C ALA A 451 -8.42 6.75 19.19
N SER A 452 -7.12 6.92 18.97
CA SER A 452 -6.56 7.94 18.09
C SER A 452 -6.53 7.49 16.63
N HIS A 453 -6.52 8.44 15.70
CA HIS A 453 -6.32 8.22 14.26
C HIS A 453 -4.84 7.91 13.93
N ASN A 454 -4.35 6.72 14.29
CA ASN A 454 -2.97 6.30 14.04
C ASN A 454 -2.77 4.79 13.91
N GLU A 455 -1.58 4.40 13.49
CA GLU A 455 -1.19 3.03 13.18
C GLU A 455 -1.22 2.09 14.38
N ALA A 456 -0.88 2.58 15.58
CA ALA A 456 -0.97 1.78 16.79
C ALA A 456 -2.43 1.40 17.12
N ALA A 457 -3.37 2.33 16.93
CA ALA A 457 -4.79 2.06 17.15
C ALA A 457 -5.38 1.13 16.08
N TRP A 458 -4.94 1.22 14.82
CA TRP A 458 -5.35 0.28 13.77
C TRP A 458 -4.75 -1.11 13.98
N ALA A 459 -3.47 -1.20 14.36
CA ALA A 459 -2.83 -2.47 14.73
C ALA A 459 -3.62 -3.19 15.84
N ALA A 460 -4.01 -2.47 16.89
CA ALA A 460 -4.77 -3.02 18.01
C ALA A 460 -6.16 -3.58 17.60
N ARG A 461 -6.77 -3.00 16.56
CA ARG A 461 -8.10 -3.41 16.05
C ARG A 461 -8.02 -4.42 14.90
N MET A 462 -6.84 -4.63 14.30
CA MET A 462 -6.66 -5.57 13.19
C MET A 462 -7.15 -7.01 13.49
N PRO A 463 -6.86 -7.61 14.66
CA PRO A 463 -7.38 -8.95 14.97
C PRO A 463 -8.91 -9.05 14.88
N ARG A 464 -9.62 -8.02 15.38
CA ARG A 464 -11.09 -7.94 15.31
C ARG A 464 -11.58 -7.82 13.86
N ALA A 465 -10.90 -7.03 13.04
CA ALA A 465 -11.25 -6.88 11.63
C ALA A 465 -11.09 -8.20 10.86
N LEU A 466 -10.03 -8.96 11.13
CA LEU A 466 -9.82 -10.28 10.54
C LEU A 466 -10.90 -11.28 10.98
N GLU A 467 -11.24 -11.28 12.28
CA GLU A 467 -12.33 -12.11 12.82
C GLU A 467 -13.68 -11.79 12.17
N ALA A 468 -13.96 -10.52 11.88
CA ALA A 468 -15.17 -10.12 11.16
C ALA A 468 -15.22 -10.70 9.75
N CYS A 469 -14.11 -10.65 8.99
CA CYS A 469 -14.06 -11.27 7.67
C CYS A 469 -14.17 -12.80 7.72
N VAL A 470 -13.59 -13.44 8.75
CA VAL A 470 -13.80 -14.88 9.02
C VAL A 470 -15.28 -15.18 9.31
N GLY A 471 -15.95 -14.34 10.11
CA GLY A 471 -17.38 -14.42 10.40
C GLY A 471 -18.25 -14.22 9.16
N ALA A 472 -17.81 -13.35 8.25
CA ALA A 472 -18.38 -13.19 6.92
C ALA A 472 -18.11 -14.39 6.00
N GLY A 473 -17.29 -15.35 6.43
CA GLY A 473 -16.95 -16.63 5.80
C GLY A 473 -15.73 -16.61 4.87
N TRP A 474 -14.75 -15.74 5.16
CA TRP A 474 -13.38 -15.84 4.66
C TRP A 474 -12.64 -16.99 5.36
N THR A 475 -13.02 -18.23 5.02
CA THR A 475 -12.55 -19.46 5.66
C THR A 475 -12.26 -20.52 4.60
N ARG A 476 -11.38 -21.47 4.91
CA ARG A 476 -11.08 -22.61 4.04
C ARG A 476 -11.23 -23.97 4.71
#